data_AF-A0A1G4JN99-F1
#
_entry.id   AF-A0A1G4JN99-F1
#
_cell.length_a   1.000
_cell.length_b   1.000
_cell.length_c   1.000
_cell.angle_alpha   90.00
_cell.angle_beta   90.00
_cell.angle_gamma   90.00
#
_symmetry.space_group_name_H-M   'P 1'
#
loop_
_entity.id
_entity.type
_entity.pdbx_description
1 polymer ?
#
loop_
_entity_poly.entity_id
_entity_poly.type
_entity_poly.pdbx_seq_one_letter_code
_entity_poly.pdbx_strand_id
1 'polypeptide(L)'
;MSSNILSVFNPPPQRDLSNEETKDCIPCQAMSTLFSLGFGTYLVSGKAFEYSEKERKRGISIQKFQELNPRWWRTSLRGLGGALIVFGIARGTEKWLWNKKS
;
A
#
# COMPACT_ATOMS: atom_id res chain seq x y z
N MET A 1 6.50 21.02 18.59
CA MET A 1 5.09 21.12 18.16
C MET A 1 4.23 20.47 19.22
N SER A 2 3.38 21.25 19.87
CA SER A 2 2.45 20.78 20.90
C SER A 2 1.22 20.16 20.23
N SER A 3 1.17 18.82 20.18
CA SER A 3 -0.06 18.11 19.81
C SER A 3 -1.15 18.47 20.82
N ASN A 4 -2.23 19.09 20.34
CA ASN A 4 -3.36 19.48 21.18
C ASN A 4 -4.58 18.66 20.77
N ILE A 5 -5.14 17.87 21.69
CA ILE A 5 -6.32 17.01 21.43
C ILE A 5 -7.52 17.81 20.87
N LEU A 6 -7.58 19.11 21.16
CA LEU A 6 -8.60 20.02 20.63
C LEU A 6 -8.55 20.17 19.09
N SER A 7 -7.36 20.05 18.46
CA SER A 7 -7.24 20.21 17.01
C SER A 7 -7.77 19.02 16.21
N VAL A 8 -8.13 17.92 16.88
CA VAL A 8 -8.82 16.77 16.26
C VAL A 8 -10.32 17.05 16.12
N PHE A 9 -10.92 17.71 17.12
CA PHE A 9 -12.36 17.99 17.17
C PHE A 9 -12.75 19.34 16.56
N ASN A 10 -11.80 20.28 16.48
CA ASN A 10 -11.97 21.54 15.78
C ASN A 10 -10.76 21.76 14.87
N PRO A 11 -10.73 21.10 13.69
CA PRO A 11 -9.61 21.26 12.77
C PRO A 11 -9.50 22.72 12.33
N PRO A 12 -8.27 23.24 12.13
CA PRO A 12 -8.09 24.57 11.59
C PRO A 12 -8.78 24.68 10.21
N PRO A 13 -9.29 25.87 9.85
CA PRO A 13 -9.93 26.10 8.57
C PRO A 13 -8.97 25.74 7.42
N GLN A 14 -9.53 25.23 6.32
CA GLN A 14 -8.76 24.92 5.12
C GLN A 14 -7.99 26.16 4.68
N ARG A 15 -6.67 26.01 4.54
CA ARG A 15 -5.76 27.02 4.02
C ARG A 15 -4.79 26.35 3.05
N ASP A 16 -4.27 27.13 2.13
CA ASP A 16 -3.15 26.68 1.32
C ASP A 16 -1.91 26.50 2.22
N LEU A 17 -1.26 25.36 2.07
CA LEU A 17 0.01 25.06 2.73
C LEU A 17 1.13 25.67 1.89
N SER A 18 2.09 26.32 2.53
CA SER A 18 3.25 26.82 1.80
C SER A 18 4.09 25.65 1.29
N ASN A 19 4.87 25.89 0.24
CA ASN A 19 5.80 24.89 -0.29
C ASN A 19 6.77 24.36 0.77
N GLU A 20 7.10 25.15 1.79
CA GLU A 20 7.97 24.74 2.89
C GLU A 20 7.28 23.76 3.85
N GLU A 21 5.97 23.93 4.07
CA GLU A 21 5.15 23.02 4.88
C GLU A 21 4.84 21.71 4.12
N THR A 22 4.91 21.72 2.79
CA THR A 22 4.71 20.52 1.96
C THR A 22 6.00 19.74 1.68
N LYS A 23 7.18 20.26 2.08
CA LYS A 23 8.47 19.55 1.93
C LYS A 23 8.52 18.24 2.72
N ASP A 24 7.77 18.15 3.81
CA ASP A 24 7.66 16.93 4.64
C ASP A 24 6.90 15.78 3.96
N CYS A 25 6.41 15.97 2.74
CA CYS A 25 5.76 14.90 1.99
C CYS A 25 6.73 13.91 1.35
N ILE A 26 8.04 14.19 1.25
CA ILE A 26 9.01 13.28 0.63
C ILE A 26 9.09 11.93 1.37
N PRO A 27 9.25 11.88 2.71
CA PRO A 27 9.18 10.63 3.46
C PRO A 27 7.86 9.88 3.27
N CYS A 28 6.73 10.58 3.26
CA CYS A 28 5.41 9.99 3.05
C CYS A 28 5.26 9.39 1.64
N GLN A 29 5.74 10.11 0.61
CA GLN A 29 5.74 9.66 -0.78
C GLN A 29 6.65 8.44 -0.95
N ALA A 30 7.86 8.46 -0.36
CA ALA A 30 8.77 7.33 -0.37
C ALA A 30 8.15 6.09 0.31
N MET A 31 7.56 6.25 1.49
CA MET A 31 6.85 5.16 2.17
C MET A 31 5.70 4.61 1.32
N SER A 32 4.86 5.47 0.75
CA SER A 32 3.75 5.04 -0.10
C SER A 32 4.23 4.27 -1.33
N THR A 33 5.34 4.70 -1.92
CA THR A 33 5.96 4.07 -3.09
C THR A 33 6.52 2.70 -2.73
N LEU A 34 7.35 2.63 -1.68
CA LEU A 34 7.96 1.39 -1.22
C LEU A 34 6.92 0.36 -0.79
N PHE A 35 5.89 0.79 -0.06
CA PHE A 35 4.78 -0.09 0.32
C PHE A 35 4.05 -0.63 -0.90
N SER A 36 3.68 0.26 -1.84
CA SER A 36 2.88 -0.14 -3.00
C SER A 36 3.66 -1.08 -3.93
N LEU A 37 4.95 -0.81 -4.16
CA LEU A 37 5.82 -1.68 -4.94
C LEU A 37 6.11 -3.00 -4.23
N GLY A 38 6.51 -2.95 -2.96
CA GLY A 38 6.89 -4.12 -2.18
C GLY A 38 5.71 -5.05 -1.93
N PHE A 39 4.62 -4.52 -1.35
CA PHE A 39 3.42 -5.30 -1.08
C PHE A 39 2.69 -5.71 -2.37
N GLY A 40 2.65 -4.83 -3.38
CA GLY A 40 2.09 -5.16 -4.68
C GLY A 40 2.82 -6.33 -5.34
N THR A 41 4.16 -6.31 -5.35
CA THR A 41 4.98 -7.43 -5.85
C THR A 41 4.76 -8.71 -5.07
N TYR A 42 4.67 -8.61 -3.74
CA TYR A 42 4.38 -9.76 -2.88
C TYR A 42 3.03 -10.42 -3.24
N LEU A 43 1.97 -9.62 -3.45
CA LEU A 43 0.67 -10.12 -3.86
C LEU A 43 0.69 -10.73 -5.28
N VAL A 44 1.30 -10.05 -6.26
CA VAL A 44 1.38 -10.52 -7.65
C VAL A 44 2.12 -11.85 -7.75
N SER A 45 3.24 -12.00 -7.02
CA SER A 45 4.03 -13.23 -6.99
C SER A 45 3.24 -14.45 -6.50
N GLY A 46 2.15 -14.22 -5.77
CA GLY A 46 1.32 -15.25 -5.16
C GLY A 46 1.89 -15.87 -3.90
N LYS A 47 3.01 -15.35 -3.39
CA LYS A 47 3.62 -15.78 -2.12
C LYS A 47 2.66 -15.68 -0.92
N ALA A 48 1.73 -14.72 -0.96
CA ALA A 48 0.70 -14.55 0.08
C ALA A 48 -0.28 -15.73 0.22
N PHE A 49 -0.43 -16.56 -0.82
CA PHE A 49 -1.39 -17.67 -0.88
C PHE A 49 -0.73 -18.95 -1.40
N GLU A 50 0.56 -19.09 -1.14
CA GLU A 50 1.32 -20.31 -1.36
C GLU A 50 1.10 -21.28 -0.20
N TYR A 51 0.75 -22.53 -0.53
CA TYR A 51 0.65 -23.58 0.48
C TYR A 51 2.06 -23.91 0.99
N SER A 52 2.27 -23.78 2.31
CA SER A 52 3.59 -23.87 2.93
C SER A 52 3.63 -24.85 4.11
N GLU A 53 4.83 -25.12 4.61
CA GLU A 53 5.04 -25.95 5.81
C GLU A 53 4.28 -25.45 7.05
N LYS A 54 3.96 -24.15 7.12
CA LYS A 54 3.14 -23.60 8.21
C LYS A 54 1.72 -24.18 8.20
N GLU A 55 1.11 -24.29 7.03
CA GLU A 55 -0.23 -24.86 6.87
C GLU A 55 -0.20 -26.39 7.07
N ARG A 56 0.86 -27.04 6.59
CA ARG A 56 1.11 -28.47 6.83
C ARG A 56 1.22 -28.79 8.32
N LYS A 57 1.99 -28.00 9.09
CA LYS A 57 2.13 -28.14 10.55
C LYS A 57 0.84 -27.87 11.32
N ARG A 58 -0.07 -27.09 10.74
CA ARG A 58 -1.43 -26.85 11.27
C ARG A 58 -2.40 -27.99 10.92
N GLY A 59 -1.97 -29.01 10.18
CA GLY A 59 -2.80 -30.13 9.76
C GLY A 59 -3.78 -29.80 8.63
N ILE A 60 -3.57 -28.68 7.93
CA ILE A 60 -4.46 -28.26 6.82
C ILE A 60 -4.05 -29.03 5.57
N SER A 61 -4.96 -29.83 5.02
CA SER A 61 -4.73 -30.53 3.75
C SER A 61 -4.72 -29.54 2.57
N ILE A 62 -4.14 -29.97 1.44
CA ILE A 62 -4.06 -29.12 0.26
C ILE A 62 -5.45 -28.82 -0.31
N GLN A 63 -6.39 -29.78 -0.21
CA GLN A 63 -7.78 -29.59 -0.60
C GLN A 63 -8.44 -28.53 0.28
N LYS A 64 -8.26 -28.62 1.60
CA LYS A 64 -8.85 -27.65 2.52
C LYS A 64 -8.27 -26.26 2.32
N PHE A 65 -6.96 -26.16 2.06
CA PHE A 65 -6.32 -24.89 1.73
C PHE A 65 -6.89 -24.25 0.44
N GLN A 66 -7.21 -25.06 -0.57
CA GLN A 66 -7.82 -24.59 -1.81
C GLN A 66 -9.26 -24.10 -1.62
N GLU A 67 -10.05 -24.75 -0.75
CA GLU A 67 -11.38 -24.28 -0.36
C GLU A 67 -11.31 -22.92 0.37
N LEU A 68 -10.37 -22.76 1.30
CA LEU A 68 -10.18 -21.52 2.06
C LEU A 68 -9.64 -20.36 1.21
N ASN A 69 -8.93 -20.68 0.13
CA ASN A 69 -8.32 -19.70 -0.76
C ASN A 69 -8.83 -19.95 -2.19
N PRO A 70 -10.08 -19.60 -2.52
CA PRO A 70 -10.65 -19.86 -3.82
C PRO A 70 -9.94 -19.08 -4.94
N ARG A 71 -10.05 -19.56 -6.19
CA ARG A 71 -9.33 -18.99 -7.34
C ARG A 71 -9.66 -17.52 -7.60
N TRP A 72 -10.94 -17.14 -7.46
CA TRP A 72 -11.37 -15.75 -7.65
C TRP A 72 -10.68 -14.83 -6.65
N TRP A 73 -10.58 -15.22 -5.39
CA TRP A 73 -9.92 -14.45 -4.32
C TRP A 73 -8.44 -14.23 -4.62
N ARG A 74 -7.71 -15.29 -4.97
CA ARG A 74 -6.28 -15.18 -5.36
C ARG A 74 -6.09 -14.27 -6.56
N THR A 75 -7.00 -14.35 -7.53
CA THR A 75 -6.95 -13.52 -8.74
C THR A 75 -7.22 -12.06 -8.43
N SER A 76 -8.21 -11.76 -7.59
CA SER A 76 -8.50 -10.40 -7.10
C SER A 76 -7.30 -9.81 -6.35
N LEU A 77 -6.66 -10.57 -5.47
CA LEU A 77 -5.46 -10.11 -4.75
C LEU A 77 -4.27 -9.84 -5.68
N ARG A 78 -4.05 -10.67 -6.70
CA ARG A 78 -3.04 -10.40 -7.73
C ARG A 78 -3.37 -9.14 -8.53
N GLY A 79 -4.64 -8.95 -8.90
CA GLY A 79 -5.10 -7.75 -9.58
C GLY A 79 -4.87 -6.48 -8.74
N LEU A 80 -5.22 -6.53 -7.45
CA LEU A 80 -4.93 -5.46 -6.50
C LEU A 80 -3.42 -5.20 -6.36
N GLY A 81 -2.62 -6.26 -6.29
CA GLY A 81 -1.16 -6.15 -6.27
C GLY A 81 -0.60 -5.46 -7.50
N GLY A 82 -1.12 -5.78 -8.69
CA GLY A 82 -0.76 -5.10 -9.93
C GLY A 82 -1.15 -3.62 -9.92
N ALA A 83 -2.36 -3.31 -9.44
CA ALA A 83 -2.81 -1.93 -9.28
C ALA A 83 -1.91 -1.12 -8.31
N LEU A 84 -1.48 -1.75 -7.20
CA LEU A 84 -0.53 -1.14 -6.27
C LEU A 84 0.82 -0.85 -6.93
N ILE A 85 1.35 -1.77 -7.74
CA ILE A 85 2.60 -1.51 -8.46
C ILE A 85 2.47 -0.29 -9.37
N VAL A 86 1.40 -0.23 -10.18
CA VAL A 86 1.13 0.92 -11.07
C VAL A 86 1.02 2.21 -10.26
N PHE A 87 0.26 2.19 -9.16
CA PHE A 87 0.11 3.32 -8.27
C PHE A 87 1.44 3.76 -7.65
N GLY A 88 2.26 2.81 -7.19
CA GLY A 88 3.59 3.07 -6.64
C GLY A 88 4.51 3.74 -7.66
N ILE A 89 4.52 3.30 -8.91
CA ILE A 89 5.29 3.95 -9.99
C ILE A 89 4.77 5.36 -10.25
N ALA A 90 3.45 5.53 -10.35
CA ALA A 90 2.85 6.84 -10.60
C ALA A 90 3.20 7.84 -9.49
N ARG A 91 3.07 7.45 -8.21
CA ARG A 91 3.39 8.29 -7.05
C ARG A 91 4.90 8.49 -6.86
N GLY A 92 5.71 7.47 -7.08
CA GLY A 92 7.16 7.56 -6.97
C GLY A 92 7.79 8.49 -8.02
N THR A 93 7.14 8.63 -9.17
CA THR A 93 7.59 9.53 -10.25
C THR A 93 6.95 10.92 -10.23
N GLU A 94 6.01 11.15 -9.30
CA GLU A 94 5.38 12.45 -9.08
C GLU A 94 6.42 13.50 -8.63
N LYS A 95 6.28 14.74 -9.11
CA LYS A 95 7.24 15.87 -9.04
C LYS A 95 8.58 15.65 -9.74
N TRP A 96 8.97 14.40 -10.05
CA TRP A 96 10.19 14.10 -10.85
C TRP A 96 9.92 14.09 -12.36
N LEU A 97 8.96 13.29 -12.82
CA LEU A 97 8.59 13.18 -14.24
C LEU A 97 7.43 14.11 -14.61
N TRP A 98 6.51 14.38 -13.68
CA TRP A 98 5.27 15.12 -13.90
C TRP A 98 4.85 15.93 -12.65
N ASN A 99 3.85 16.82 -12.74
CA ASN A 99 3.42 17.70 -11.63
C ASN A 99 4.54 18.56 -11.00
N LYS A 100 5.40 19.16 -11.82
CA LYS A 100 6.57 19.95 -11.36
C LYS A 100 6.26 21.34 -10.79
N LYS A 101 5.03 21.85 -10.89
CA LYS A 101 4.66 23.25 -10.62
C LYS A 101 3.58 23.43 -9.54
N SER A 102 3.54 22.55 -8.53
CA SER A 102 2.65 22.72 -7.38
C SER A 102 3.44 23.04 -6.12
#